data_AF-A0A7C2TPU9-F1
#
_entry.id   AF-A0A7C2TPU9-F1
#
_cell.length_a   1.000
_cell.length_b   1.000
_cell.length_c   1.000
_cell.angle_alpha   90.00
_cell.angle_beta   90.00
_cell.angle_gamma   90.00
#
_symmetry.space_group_name_H-M   'P 1'
#
loop_
_entity.id
_entity.type
_entity.pdbx_description
1 polymer ?
#
loop_
_entity_poly.entity_id
_entity_poly.type
_entity_poly.pdbx_seq_one_letter_code
_entity_poly.pdbx_strand_id
1 'polypeptide(L)'
;MSGDRAELRYDWTLSEIEALYTLPLPELIFRAQDVHRRFHRPAEVQACALLSIKTGGCPEDCAYCPQSAHHRTGVARTDMMSVEDVVA
;
A
#
# COMPACT_ATOMS: atom_id res chain seq x y z
N MET A 1 -6.10 -31.58 -11.34
CA MET A 1 -6.46 -30.93 -10.06
C MET A 1 -5.63 -31.58 -8.97
N SER A 2 -4.50 -30.95 -8.64
CA SER A 2 -3.52 -31.33 -7.62
C SER A 2 -2.76 -30.03 -7.37
N GLY A 3 -2.53 -29.52 -6.18
CA GLY A 3 -2.46 -30.15 -4.87
C GLY A 3 -1.36 -29.42 -4.09
N ASP A 4 -1.39 -28.08 -4.13
CA ASP A 4 -0.34 -27.27 -3.52
C ASP A 4 -0.94 -25.95 -3.02
N ARG A 5 -1.85 -26.05 -2.04
CA ARG A 5 -2.07 -24.94 -1.11
C ARG A 5 -0.72 -24.76 -0.42
N ALA A 6 0.10 -23.82 -0.87
CA ALA A 6 1.24 -23.40 -0.06
C ALA A 6 0.62 -23.05 1.27
N GLU A 7 1.09 -23.69 2.33
CA GLU A 7 0.63 -23.36 3.66
C GLU A 7 1.01 -21.90 3.90
N LEU A 8 0.02 -21.03 3.80
CA LEU A 8 0.16 -19.65 4.18
C LEU A 8 0.53 -19.65 5.66
N ARG A 9 1.75 -19.22 5.96
CA ARG A 9 2.25 -19.08 7.31
C ARG A 9 2.04 -17.65 7.82
N TYR A 10 1.73 -17.52 9.11
CA TYR A 10 1.43 -16.26 9.77
C TYR A 10 2.30 -16.01 11.02
N ASP A 11 3.28 -16.88 11.25
CA ASP A 11 4.12 -16.95 12.45
C ASP A 11 5.55 -16.42 12.22
N TRP A 12 5.67 -15.37 11.41
CA TRP A 12 6.96 -14.79 11.07
C TRP A 12 7.65 -14.17 12.28
N THR A 13 8.91 -14.56 12.49
CA THR A 13 9.80 -13.91 13.44
C THR A 13 10.52 -12.73 12.80
N LEU A 14 11.02 -11.81 13.63
CA LEU A 14 11.77 -10.65 13.15
C LEU A 14 13.01 -11.06 12.35
N SER A 15 13.75 -12.07 12.82
CA SER A 15 14.97 -12.55 12.16
C SER A 15 14.70 -13.16 10.78
N GLU A 16 13.57 -13.86 10.60
CA GLU A 16 13.17 -14.38 9.29
C GLU A 16 12.83 -13.25 8.31
N ILE A 17 12.18 -12.19 8.78
CA ILE A 17 11.85 -11.00 7.97
C ILE A 17 13.13 -10.26 7.60
N GLU A 18 14.05 -10.07 8.55
CA GLU A 18 15.36 -9.45 8.31
C GLU A 18 16.18 -10.24 7.28
N ALA A 19 16.14 -11.57 7.35
CA ALA A 19 16.80 -12.42 6.36
C ALA A 19 16.24 -12.24 4.95
N LEU A 20 14.93 -12.03 4.80
CA LEU A 20 14.32 -11.70 3.50
C LEU A 20 14.69 -10.30 3.02
N TYR A 21 14.62 -9.31 3.91
CA TYR A 21 14.91 -7.91 3.60
C TYR A 21 16.36 -7.70 3.14
N THR A 22 17.29 -8.52 3.65
CA THR A 22 18.73 -8.44 3.35
C THR A 22 19.17 -9.33 2.19
N LEU A 23 18.26 -10.03 1.52
CA LEU A 23 18.59 -10.81 0.32
C LEU A 23 19.18 -9.92 -0.79
N PRO A 24 20.08 -10.45 -1.64
CA PRO A 24 20.45 -9.78 -2.87
C PRO A 24 19.19 -9.44 -3.68
N LEU A 25 19.06 -8.18 -4.10
CA LEU A 25 17.84 -7.68 -4.76
C LEU A 25 17.37 -8.57 -5.94
N PRO A 26 18.24 -9.08 -6.83
CA PRO A 26 17.80 -9.96 -7.91
C PRO A 26 17.14 -11.26 -7.41
N GLU A 27 17.66 -11.85 -6.34
CA GLU A 27 17.12 -13.06 -5.71
C GLU A 27 15.76 -12.77 -5.07
N LEU A 28 15.64 -11.65 -4.35
CA LEU A 28 14.39 -11.22 -3.73
C LEU A 28 13.28 -11.01 -4.77
N ILE A 29 13.60 -10.34 -5.89
CA ILE A 29 12.64 -10.09 -6.97
C ILE A 29 12.20 -11.41 -7.61
N PHE A 30 13.11 -12.34 -7.88
CA PHE A 30 12.77 -13.63 -8.47
C PHE A 30 11.82 -14.43 -7.56
N ARG A 31 12.12 -14.53 -6.27
CA ARG A 31 11.23 -15.19 -5.28
C ARG A 31 9.86 -14.51 -5.21
N ALA A 32 9.83 -13.17 -5.22
CA ALA A 32 8.57 -12.43 -5.20
C ALA A 32 7.71 -12.71 -6.43
N GLN A 33 8.31 -12.83 -7.62
CA GLN A 33 7.61 -13.17 -8.85
C GLN A 33 7.02 -14.58 -8.80
N ASP A 34 7.74 -15.55 -8.24
CA ASP A 34 7.28 -16.94 -8.11
C ASP A 34 6.05 -17.02 -7.19
N VAL A 35 6.12 -16.37 -6.02
CA VAL A 35 4.97 -16.25 -5.11
C VAL A 35 3.80 -15.52 -5.79
N HIS A 36 4.05 -14.40 -6.48
CA HIS A 36 3.00 -13.65 -7.15
C HIS A 36 2.28 -14.49 -8.22
N ARG A 37 3.02 -15.22 -9.06
CA ARG A 37 2.46 -16.10 -10.11
C ARG A 37 1.67 -17.28 -9.54
N ARG A 38 2.03 -17.74 -8.33
CA ARG A 38 1.33 -18.84 -7.65
C ARG A 38 -0.05 -18.43 -7.14
N PHE A 39 -0.20 -17.19 -6.70
CA PHE A 39 -1.43 -16.74 -6.02
C PHE A 39 -2.24 -15.69 -6.80
N HIS A 40 -1.67 -15.11 -7.85
CA HIS A 40 -2.30 -14.10 -8.68
C HIS A 40 -2.17 -14.43 -10.16
N ARG A 41 -3.09 -13.88 -10.97
CA ARG A 41 -2.97 -13.92 -12.43
C ARG A 41 -1.88 -12.93 -12.85
N PRO A 42 -0.74 -13.37 -13.41
CA PRO A 42 0.45 -12.53 -13.54
C PRO A 42 0.35 -11.40 -14.57
N ALA A 43 -0.70 -11.40 -15.39
CA ALA A 43 -0.97 -10.36 -16.39
C ALA A 43 -2.17 -9.48 -16.01
N GLU A 44 -2.68 -9.61 -14.78
CA GLU A 44 -3.78 -8.79 -14.27
C GLU A 44 -3.29 -7.80 -13.22
N VAL A 45 -3.86 -6.60 -13.25
CA VAL A 45 -3.60 -5.55 -12.26
C VAL A 45 -4.94 -5.03 -11.77
N GLN A 46 -5.08 -4.82 -10.46
CA GLN A 46 -6.26 -4.20 -9.88
C GLN A 46 -6.18 -2.68 -10.07
N ALA A 47 -7.21 -2.09 -10.66
CA ALA A 47 -7.35 -0.65 -10.78
C ALA A 47 -8.21 -0.10 -9.62
N CYS A 48 -7.72 0.92 -8.93
CA CYS A 48 -8.47 1.66 -7.92
C CYS A 48 -8.37 3.16 -8.21
N ALA A 49 -9.46 3.89 -7.98
CA ALA A 49 -9.48 5.35 -7.95
C ALA A 49 -9.81 5.80 -6.52
N LEU A 50 -9.25 6.94 -6.12
CA LEU A 50 -9.51 7.57 -4.83
C LEU A 50 -9.65 9.08 -5.02
N LEU A 51 -10.47 9.70 -4.18
CA LEU A 51 -10.64 11.16 -4.11
C LEU A 51 -10.51 11.60 -2.64
N SER A 52 -9.96 12.80 -2.43
CA SER A 52 -9.80 13.38 -1.10
C SER A 52 -11.04 14.19 -0.75
N ILE A 53 -12.00 13.56 -0.07
CA ILE A 53 -13.31 14.16 0.27
C ILE A 53 -13.20 15.45 1.09
N LYS A 54 -12.08 15.63 1.80
CA LYS A 54 -11.71 16.86 2.50
C LYS A 54 -10.19 16.93 2.55
N THR A 55 -9.61 18.01 2.02
CA THR A 55 -8.14 18.13 1.89
C THR A 55 -7.58 19.23 2.78
N GLY A 56 -6.46 18.91 3.45
CA GLY A 56 -5.64 19.87 4.19
C GLY A 56 -6.15 20.16 5.60
N GLY A 57 -5.26 20.72 6.42
CA GLY A 57 -5.60 21.12 7.78
C GLY A 57 -5.81 19.98 8.76
N CYS A 58 -5.16 18.84 8.51
CA CYS A 58 -5.21 17.67 9.37
C CYS A 58 -4.55 17.99 10.72
N PRO A 59 -5.18 17.63 11.86
CA PRO A 59 -4.62 17.89 13.19
C PRO A 59 -3.42 17.00 13.53
N GLU A 60 -3.24 15.89 12.82
CA GLU A 60 -2.13 14.95 13.04
C GLU A 60 -0.80 15.51 12.54
N ASP A 61 0.27 15.23 13.29
CA ASP A 61 1.64 15.69 12.99
C ASP A 61 2.48 14.62 12.28
N CYS A 62 1.93 14.07 11.20
CA CYS A 62 2.67 13.10 10.40
C CYS A 62 3.74 13.83 9.58
N ALA A 63 5.02 13.59 9.90
CA ALA A 63 6.19 14.27 9.29
C ALA A 63 6.26 14.19 7.75
N TYR A 64 5.65 13.16 7.15
CA TYR A 64 5.62 12.95 5.71
C TYR A 64 4.34 13.47 5.03
N CYS A 65 3.30 13.80 5.80
CA CYS A 65 1.98 14.09 5.24
C CYS A 65 1.89 15.57 4.84
N PRO A 66 1.62 15.89 3.56
CA PRO A 66 1.53 17.27 3.13
C PRO A 66 0.26 17.98 3.60
N GLN A 67 -0.68 17.25 4.21
CA GLN A 67 -1.94 17.80 4.71
C GLN A 67 -1.90 18.18 6.20
N SER A 68 -0.82 17.84 6.91
CA SER A 68 -0.61 18.21 8.32
C SER A 68 -0.68 19.72 8.50
N ALA A 69 -1.47 20.19 9.46
CA ALA A 69 -1.56 21.61 9.81
C ALA A 69 -0.27 22.14 10.47
N HIS A 70 0.63 21.25 10.90
CA HIS A 70 1.90 21.59 11.55
C HIS A 70 3.01 21.93 10.54
N HIS A 71 2.79 21.69 9.24
CA HIS A 71 3.79 21.89 8.19
C HIS A 71 3.30 22.85 7.10
N ARG A 72 4.22 23.64 6.54
CA ARG A 72 3.94 24.54 5.40
C ARG A 72 4.29 23.87 4.08
N THR A 73 3.30 23.32 3.40
CA THR A 73 3.47 22.50 2.20
C THR A 73 2.82 23.06 0.93
N GLY A 74 2.07 24.16 1.06
CA GLY A 74 1.33 24.78 -0.05
C GLY A 74 0.01 24.08 -0.41
N VAL A 75 -0.36 23.00 0.28
CA VAL A 75 -1.67 22.36 0.09
C VAL A 75 -2.78 23.28 0.60
N ALA A 76 -3.68 23.67 -0.30
CA ALA A 76 -4.85 24.46 0.05
C ALA A 76 -5.84 23.65 0.88
N ARG A 77 -6.44 24.28 1.89
CA ARG A 77 -7.53 23.69 2.66
C ARG A 77 -8.81 23.77 1.85
N THR A 78 -9.52 22.66 1.78
CA THR A 78 -10.83 22.56 1.14
C THR A 78 -11.85 22.06 2.17
N ASP A 79 -13.08 22.52 2.03
CA ASP A 79 -14.19 21.98 2.83
C ASP A 79 -14.52 20.55 2.39
N MET A 80 -15.31 19.87 3.21
CA MET A 80 -15.80 18.55 2.88
C MET A 80 -16.72 18.63 1.66
N MET A 81 -16.48 17.78 0.66
CA MET A 81 -17.31 17.65 -0.52
C MET A 81 -18.73 17.21 -0.15
N SER A 82 -19.70 17.59 -0.97
CA SER A 82 -21.07 17.06 -0.85
C SER A 82 -21.13 15.58 -1.22
N VAL A 83 -22.19 14.88 -0.81
CA VAL A 83 -22.38 13.47 -1.22
C VAL A 83 -22.56 13.38 -2.73
N GLU A 84 -23.24 14.36 -3.31
CA GLU A 84 -23.47 14.50 -4.75
C GLU A 84 -22.14 14.61 -5.51
N ASP A 85 -21.21 15.45 -5.04
CA ASP A 85 -19.88 15.61 -5.67
C ASP A 85 -19.00 14.34 -5.59
N VAL A 86 -19.24 13.48 -4.59
CA VAL A 86 -18.48 12.23 -4.38
C VAL A 86 -18.99 11.09 -5.27
N VAL A 87 -20.29 11.08 -5.59
CA VAL A 87 -20.94 10.01 -6.36
C VAL A 87 -20.94 10.28 -7.86
N ALA A 88 -20.82 11.55 -8.27
CA ALA A 88 -20.75 11.98 -9.67
C ALA A 88 -19.53 11.40 -10.42
#